data_AF-A0A6M1ZCS5-F1
#
_entry.id   AF-A0A6M1ZCS5-F1
#
_cell.length_a   1.000
_cell.length_b   1.000
_cell.length_c   1.000
_cell.angle_alpha   90.00
_cell.angle_beta   90.00
_cell.angle_gamma   90.00
#
_symmetry.space_group_name_H-M   'P 1'
#
loop_
_entity.id
_entity.type
_entity.pdbx_description
1 polymer ?
#
loop_
_entity_poly.entity_id
_entity_poly.type
_entity_poly.pdbx_seq_one_letter_code
_entity_poly.pdbx_strand_id
1 'polypeptide(L)' 'QLGFEFKYTDSPKITKSMRIAMEDLSLDELVLIYPGTKSFPLGENIRAEGLESYLSKKF' A
#
# COMPACT_ATOMS: atom_id res chain seq x y z
N GLN A 1 -6.01 -6.92 10.53
CA GLN A 1 -6.87 -6.78 9.33
C GLN A 1 -6.06 -6.19 8.17
N LEU A 2 -6.44 -6.44 6.91
CA LEU A 2 -5.73 -5.88 5.75
C LEU A 2 -6.46 -4.64 5.21
N GLY A 3 -5.72 -3.56 4.94
CA GLY A 3 -6.22 -2.36 4.27
C GLY A 3 -5.60 -2.15 2.89
N PHE A 4 -6.37 -1.60 1.96
CA PHE A 4 -5.91 -1.30 0.62
C PHE A 4 -6.26 0.15 0.24
N GLU A 5 -5.26 0.90 -0.22
CA GLU A 5 -5.44 2.24 -0.81
C GLU A 5 -4.97 2.19 -2.27
N PHE A 6 -5.70 2.84 -3.18
CA PHE A 6 -5.32 2.92 -4.59
C PHE A 6 -4.99 4.38 -4.93
N LYS A 7 -3.79 4.62 -5.48
CA LYS A 7 -3.37 5.97 -5.86
C LYS A 7 -2.66 5.98 -7.20
N TYR A 8 -3.11 6.86 -8.08
CA TYR A 8 -2.43 7.13 -9.35
C TYR A 8 -1.26 8.11 -9.12
N THR A 9 -0.05 7.57 -8.96
CA THR A 9 1.19 8.33 -8.75
C THR A 9 2.38 7.51 -9.20
N ASP A 10 3.48 8.15 -9.60
CA ASP A 10 4.77 7.51 -9.89
C ASP A 10 5.68 7.42 -8.64
N SER A 11 5.34 8.17 -7.59
CA SER A 11 6.17 8.39 -6.40
C SER A 11 5.33 8.20 -5.13
N PRO A 12 4.89 6.96 -4.83
CA PRO A 12 4.07 6.68 -3.66
C PRO A 12 4.85 7.00 -2.37
N LYS A 13 4.17 7.64 -1.43
CA LYS A 13 4.70 8.07 -0.13
C LYS A 13 3.65 7.87 0.94
N ILE A 14 4.09 7.66 2.17
CA ILE A 14 3.20 7.62 3.33
C ILE A 14 2.46 8.96 3.47
N THR A 15 1.15 8.89 3.71
CA THR A 15 0.31 10.07 3.97
C THR A 15 -0.22 10.05 5.40
N LYS A 16 -0.75 11.19 5.86
CA LYS A 16 -1.42 11.27 7.16
C LYS A 16 -2.65 10.36 7.23
N SER A 17 -3.44 10.26 6.15
CA SER A 17 -4.65 9.43 6.12
C SER A 17 -4.33 7.95 6.28
N MET A 18 -3.23 7.47 5.67
CA MET A 18 -2.81 6.07 5.82
C MET A 18 -2.48 5.73 7.28
N ARG A 19 -1.81 6.65 8.02
CA ARG A 19 -1.51 6.44 9.45
C ARG A 19 -2.78 6.39 10.30
N ILE A 20 -3.70 7.33 10.06
CA ILE A 20 -5.00 7.34 10.74
C ILE A 20 -5.76 6.03 10.48
N ALA A 21 -5.79 5.55 9.23
CA ALA A 21 -6.45 4.29 8.90
C ALA A 21 -5.83 3.08 9.60
N MET A 22 -4.49 3.03 9.75
CA MET A 22 -3.82 1.97 10.51
C MET A 22 -4.27 1.95 11.97
N GLU A 23 -4.33 3.11 12.62
CA GLU A 23 -4.70 3.25 14.03
C GLU A 23 -6.20 3.03 14.26
N ASP A 24 -7.05 3.80 13.56
CA ASP A 24 -8.50 3.83 13.78
C ASP A 24 -9.16 2.51 13.41
N LEU A 25 -8.65 1.82 12.39
CA LEU A 25 -9.18 0.52 11.94
C LEU A 25 -8.40 -0.67 12.50
N SER A 26 -7.33 -0.43 13.29
CA SER A 26 -6.47 -1.49 13.85
C SER A 26 -6.00 -2.47 12.78
N LEU A 27 -5.44 -1.94 11.69
CA LEU A 27 -4.92 -2.75 10.59
C LEU A 27 -3.60 -3.43 10.97
N ASP A 28 -3.42 -4.67 10.50
CA ASP A 28 -2.16 -5.39 10.60
C ASP A 28 -1.19 -4.96 9.48
N GLU A 29 -1.74 -4.62 8.30
CA GLU A 29 -0.98 -4.14 7.14
C GLU A 29 -1.86 -3.22 6.27
N LEU A 30 -1.26 -2.18 5.69
CA LEU A 30 -1.85 -1.37 4.62
C LEU A 30 -1.02 -1.45 3.33
N VAL A 31 -1.69 -1.79 2.22
CA VAL A 31 -1.08 -1.92 0.90
C VAL A 31 -1.54 -0.77 0.01
N LEU A 32 -0.61 0.09 -0.40
CA LEU A 32 -0.85 1.13 -1.40
C LEU A 32 -0.61 0.57 -2.80
N ILE A 33 -1.67 0.34 -3.56
CA ILE A 33 -1.61 -0.06 -4.97
C ILE A 33 -1.44 1.18 -5.85
N TYR A 34 -0.43 1.16 -6.71
CA TYR A 34 -0.13 2.26 -7.65
C TYR A 34 0.21 1.73 -9.04
N PRO A 35 0.14 2.53 -10.13
CA PRO A 35 0.35 2.07 -11.51
C PRO A 35 1.83 1.87 -11.86
N GLY A 36 2.60 1.22 -10.98
CA GLY A 36 3.98 0.84 -11.22
C GLY A 36 4.18 -0.68 -11.20
N THR A 37 5.44 -1.07 -11.24
CA THR A 37 5.87 -2.49 -11.30
C THR A 37 6.68 -2.92 -10.09
N LYS A 38 7.00 -1.98 -9.18
CA LYS A 38 7.87 -2.25 -8.03
C LYS A 38 7.06 -2.33 -6.75
N SER A 39 7.61 -3.05 -5.81
CA SER A 39 7.05 -3.17 -4.46
C SER A 39 8.13 -2.78 -3.46
N PHE A 40 7.78 -1.95 -2.48
CA PHE A 40 8.73 -1.44 -1.49
C PHE A 40 8.03 -0.97 -0.22
N PRO A 41 8.71 -1.04 0.93
CA PRO A 41 8.16 -0.52 2.19
C PRO A 41 8.02 1.00 2.12
N LEU A 42 6.92 1.52 2.69
CA LEU A 42 6.69 2.96 2.89
C LEU A 42 6.77 3.35 4.37
N GLY A 43 6.57 2.40 5.27
CA GLY A 43 6.60 2.57 6.72
C GLY A 43 6.40 1.25 7.43
N GLU A 44 6.33 1.29 8.75
CA GLU A 44 5.98 0.13 9.56
C GLU A 44 4.60 -0.39 9.17
N ASN A 45 4.52 -1.66 8.74
CA ASN A 45 3.30 -2.32 8.28
C ASN A 45 2.57 -1.61 7.12
N ILE A 46 3.28 -0.81 6.35
CA ILE A 46 2.76 -0.13 5.15
C ILE A 46 3.73 -0.34 3.99
N ARG A 47 3.21 -0.84 2.86
CA ARG A 47 4.00 -0.99 1.63
C ARG A 47 3.30 -0.43 0.39
N ALA A 48 4.09 0.01 -0.56
CA ALA A 48 3.66 0.24 -1.92
C ALA A 48 3.78 -1.06 -2.72
N GLU A 49 2.78 -1.35 -3.54
CA GLU A 49 2.81 -2.43 -4.52
C GLU A 49 2.39 -1.90 -5.88
N GLY A 50 3.24 -2.15 -6.86
CA GLY A 50 2.89 -1.94 -8.25
C GLY A 50 1.72 -2.84 -8.64
N LEU A 51 0.70 -2.28 -9.30
CA LEU A 51 -0.50 -3.01 -9.73
C LEU A 51 -0.13 -4.23 -10.58
N GLU A 52 0.81 -4.09 -11.52
CA GLU A 52 1.26 -5.19 -12.37
C GLU A 52 1.94 -6.31 -11.55
N SER A 53 2.80 -5.93 -10.60
CA SER A 53 3.46 -6.87 -9.67
C SER A 53 2.43 -7.60 -8.81
N TYR A 54 1.41 -6.88 -8.32
CA TYR A 54 0.36 -7.47 -7.50
C TYR A 54 -0.49 -8.49 -8.27
N LEU A 55 -0.87 -8.17 -9.51
CA LEU A 55 -1.70 -9.05 -10.35
C LEU A 55 -0.95 -10.28 -10.88
N SER A 56 0.36 -10.20 -11.02
CA SER A 56 1.20 -11.29 -11.54
C SER A 56 1.61 -12.32 -10.48
N LYS A 57 1.37 -12.05 -9.20
CA LYS A 57 1.58 -13.02 -8.11
C LYS A 57 0.65 -14.22 -8.32
N LYS A 58 1.22 -15.40 -8.59
CA LYS A 58 0.48 -16.67 -8.60
C LYS A 58 0.01 -16.98 -7.18
N PHE A 59 -1.28 -17.31 -7.05
CA PHE A 59 -1.86 -17.85 -5.82
C PHE A 59 -1.35 -19.27 -5.56
#